data_AF-A0A8J7XIK1-F1
#
_entry.id   AF-A0A8J7XIK1-F1
#
_cell.length_a   1.000
_cell.length_b   1.000
_cell.length_c   1.000
_cell.angle_alpha   90.00
_cell.angle_beta   90.00
_cell.angle_gamma   90.00
#
_symmetry.space_group_name_H-M   'P 1'
#
loop_
_entity.id
_entity.type
_entity.pdbx_description
1 polymer ?
#
loop_
_entity_poly.entity_id
_entity_poly.type
_entity_poly.pdbx_seq_one_letter_code
_entity_poly.pdbx_strand_id
1 'polypeptide(L)'
;MGLSERIQPVLSNPRYTFLLFLLVALAPRIYVWSRIPVDWNSDSYHHWQISYLSLKMGLRQGRLLDLNGCEYYWGMVPHLVQAALQGLLGTASILPYRLLNTLLGGVNAYLVYVIGREGFNWEVGLYAGLLYAFYPFAAVFDVIAMQETLALTLALVSISCFRA
;
A
#
# COMPACT_ATOMS: atom_id res chain seq x y z
N MET A 1 1.70 -37.40 0.51
CA MET A 1 2.39 -36.11 0.35
C MET A 1 1.60 -35.06 1.11
N GLY A 2 2.15 -34.56 2.21
CA GLY A 2 1.49 -33.58 3.07
C GLY A 2 1.39 -32.20 2.40
N LEU A 3 0.44 -31.37 2.84
CA LEU A 3 0.34 -29.96 2.40
C LEU A 3 1.65 -29.20 2.68
N SER A 4 2.30 -29.51 3.80
CA SER A 4 3.61 -28.97 4.20
C SER A 4 4.70 -29.26 3.16
N GLU A 5 4.79 -30.50 2.66
CA GLU A 5 5.79 -30.92 1.66
C GLU A 5 5.61 -30.22 0.32
N ARG A 6 4.37 -29.85 -0.04
CA ARG A 6 4.07 -29.15 -1.30
C ARG A 6 4.34 -27.65 -1.24
N ILE A 7 4.13 -27.04 -0.07
CA ILE A 7 4.24 -25.60 0.12
C ILE A 7 5.67 -25.18 0.49
N GLN A 8 6.42 -26.04 1.17
CA GLN A 8 7.81 -25.80 1.57
C GLN A 8 8.73 -25.29 0.44
N PRO A 9 8.73 -25.86 -0.78
CA PRO A 9 9.57 -25.38 -1.88
C PRO A 9 9.22 -23.96 -2.34
N VAL A 10 7.96 -23.55 -2.18
CA VAL A 10 7.48 -22.22 -2.54
C VAL A 10 7.87 -21.22 -1.44
N LEU A 11 7.67 -21.59 -0.17
CA LEU A 11 7.98 -20.75 1.00
C LEU A 11 9.48 -20.60 1.28
N SER A 12 10.31 -21.52 0.79
CA SER A 12 11.76 -21.47 0.95
C SER A 12 12.42 -20.50 -0.03
N ASN A 13 11.82 -20.27 -1.21
CA ASN A 13 12.32 -19.31 -2.17
C ASN A 13 11.66 -17.93 -1.94
N PRO A 14 12.42 -16.88 -1.59
CA PRO A 14 11.86 -15.58 -1.26
C PRO A 14 11.09 -14.95 -2.43
N ARG A 15 11.51 -15.21 -3.68
CA ARG A 15 10.83 -14.66 -4.86
C ARG A 15 9.47 -15.32 -5.08
N TYR A 16 9.40 -16.64 -4.96
CA TYR A 16 8.14 -17.37 -5.10
C TYR A 16 7.19 -17.08 -3.95
N THR A 17 7.73 -16.93 -2.74
CA THR A 17 6.95 -16.52 -1.57
C THR A 17 6.36 -15.13 -1.76
N PHE A 18 7.18 -14.16 -2.18
CA PHE A 18 6.71 -12.81 -2.49
C PHE A 18 5.59 -12.82 -3.53
N LEU A 19 5.80 -13.50 -4.66
CA LEU A 19 4.80 -13.58 -5.73
C LEU A 19 3.51 -14.26 -5.26
N LEU A 20 3.61 -15.32 -4.44
CA LEU A 20 2.45 -16.00 -3.88
C LEU A 20 1.59 -15.03 -3.06
N PHE A 21 2.18 -14.35 -2.06
CA PHE A 21 1.43 -13.42 -1.21
C PHE A 21 0.91 -12.22 -2.00
N LEU A 22 1.70 -11.69 -2.93
CA LEU A 22 1.27 -10.59 -3.80
C LEU A 22 0.03 -10.99 -4.61
N LEU A 23 0.05 -12.13 -5.31
CA LEU A 23 -1.08 -12.58 -6.13
C LEU A 23 -2.31 -12.91 -5.30
N VAL A 24 -2.13 -13.60 -4.16
CA VAL A 24 -3.23 -13.95 -3.25
C VAL A 24 -3.89 -12.69 -2.69
N ALA A 25 -3.10 -11.69 -2.27
CA ALA A 25 -3.61 -10.44 -1.72
C ALA A 25 -4.23 -9.52 -2.78
N LEU A 26 -3.76 -9.57 -4.03
CA LEU A 26 -4.33 -8.79 -5.11
C LEU A 26 -5.73 -9.28 -5.51
N ALA A 27 -6.05 -10.57 -5.36
CA ALA A 27 -7.35 -11.10 -5.76
C ALA A 27 -8.56 -10.40 -5.08
N PRO A 28 -8.63 -10.29 -3.73
CA PRO A 28 -9.72 -9.56 -3.07
C PRO A 28 -9.67 -8.06 -3.36
N ARG A 29 -8.49 -7.46 -3.53
CA ARG A 29 -8.35 -6.03 -3.84
C ARG A 29 -8.85 -5.68 -5.23
N ILE A 30 -8.54 -6.49 -6.24
CA ILE A 30 -9.06 -6.35 -7.61
C ILE A 30 -10.58 -6.52 -7.62
N TYR A 31 -11.10 -7.50 -6.85
CA TYR A 31 -12.54 -7.66 -6.69
C TYR A 31 -13.18 -6.38 -6.13
N VAL A 32 -12.65 -5.85 -5.02
CA VAL A 32 -13.16 -4.61 -4.41
C VAL A 32 -13.01 -3.41 -5.36
N TRP A 33 -11.88 -3.28 -6.04
CA TRP A 33 -11.64 -2.24 -7.06
C TRP A 33 -12.72 -2.23 -8.14
N SER A 34 -13.11 -3.40 -8.63
CA SER A 34 -14.18 -3.52 -9.63
C SER A 34 -15.55 -3.06 -9.11
N ARG A 35 -15.76 -3.06 -7.80
CA ARG A 35 -16.99 -2.60 -7.13
C ARG A 35 -16.93 -1.13 -6.71
N ILE A 36 -15.73 -0.56 -6.63
CA ILE A 36 -15.48 0.84 -6.25
C ILE A 36 -14.75 1.54 -7.41
N PRO A 37 -15.44 1.79 -8.54
CA PRO A 37 -14.81 2.42 -9.71
C PRO A 37 -14.38 3.85 -9.39
N VAL A 38 -15.17 4.56 -8.58
CA VAL A 38 -14.88 5.91 -8.09
C VAL A 38 -14.57 5.81 -6.61
N ASP A 39 -13.50 6.47 -6.18
CA ASP A 39 -13.16 6.57 -4.77
C ASP A 39 -14.33 7.26 -4.04
N TRP A 40 -14.85 6.63 -2.99
CA TRP A 40 -16.02 7.15 -2.29
C TRP A 40 -15.63 8.03 -1.09
N ASN A 41 -14.36 7.98 -0.66
CA ASN A 41 -13.91 8.71 0.51
C ASN A 41 -13.48 10.13 0.11
N SER A 42 -14.16 11.14 0.66
CA SER A 42 -13.84 12.55 0.42
C SER A 42 -12.41 12.90 0.83
N ASP A 43 -11.86 12.22 1.83
CA ASP A 43 -10.51 12.46 2.33
C ASP A 43 -9.43 12.11 1.30
N SER A 44 -9.67 11.06 0.49
CA SER A 44 -8.78 10.71 -0.63
C SER A 44 -8.67 11.85 -1.66
N TYR A 45 -9.76 12.59 -1.89
CA TYR A 45 -9.74 13.77 -2.76
C TYR A 45 -9.08 14.98 -2.11
N HIS A 46 -9.18 15.12 -0.79
CA HIS A 46 -8.46 16.13 -0.04
C HIS A 46 -6.95 15.93 -0.18
N HIS A 47 -6.45 14.71 0.06
CA HIS A 47 -5.03 14.36 -0.14
C HIS A 47 -4.59 14.52 -1.59
N TRP A 48 -5.42 14.10 -2.54
CA TRP A 48 -5.17 14.32 -3.97
C TRP A 48 -4.99 15.81 -4.31
N GLN A 49 -5.85 16.67 -3.75
CA GLN A 49 -5.79 18.11 -4.00
C GLN A 49 -4.52 18.72 -3.43
N ILE A 50 -4.13 18.33 -2.21
CA ILE A 50 -2.86 18.74 -1.59
C ILE A 50 -1.69 18.41 -2.52
N SER A 51 -1.62 17.16 -2.99
CA SER A 51 -0.56 16.70 -3.90
C SER A 51 -0.56 17.49 -5.21
N TYR A 52 -1.73 17.73 -5.79
CA TYR A 52 -1.86 18.44 -7.05
C TYR A 52 -1.44 19.92 -6.94
N LEU A 53 -1.93 20.63 -5.91
CA LEU A 53 -1.58 22.04 -5.68
C LEU A 53 -0.10 22.20 -5.32
N SER A 54 0.43 21.28 -4.50
CA SER A 54 1.86 21.23 -4.18
C SER A 54 2.69 21.04 -5.45
N LEU A 55 2.33 20.08 -6.31
CA LEU A 55 3.03 19.85 -7.58
C LEU A 55 3.01 21.08 -8.50
N LYS A 56 1.84 21.72 -8.68
CA LYS A 56 1.66 22.78 -9.67
C LYS A 56 2.20 24.13 -9.21
N MET A 57 2.13 24.43 -7.91
CA MET A 57 2.45 25.75 -7.37
C MET A 57 3.45 25.68 -6.22
N GLY A 58 3.23 24.76 -5.27
CA GLY A 58 3.96 24.73 -4.00
C GLY A 58 5.45 24.38 -4.12
N LEU A 59 5.80 23.33 -4.86
CA LEU A 59 7.17 22.81 -4.92
C LEU A 59 8.17 23.82 -5.49
N ARG A 60 7.74 24.68 -6.42
CA ARG A 60 8.57 25.78 -6.95
C ARG A 60 8.91 26.84 -5.91
N GLN A 61 8.12 26.92 -4.85
CA GLN A 61 8.26 27.83 -3.73
C GLN A 61 8.82 27.12 -2.48
N GLY A 62 9.17 25.83 -2.59
CA GLY A 62 9.61 25.02 -1.46
C GLY A 62 8.51 24.71 -0.44
N ARG A 63 7.24 24.72 -0.84
CA ARG A 63 6.08 24.56 0.07
C ARG A 63 5.20 23.38 -0.35
N LEU A 64 4.59 22.74 0.64
CA LEU A 64 3.39 21.93 0.43
C LEU A 64 2.16 22.80 0.70
N LEU A 65 1.16 22.69 -0.16
CA LEU A 65 -0.03 23.54 -0.12
C LEU A 65 -1.25 22.68 0.22
N ASP A 66 -1.97 23.09 1.25
CA ASP A 66 -3.27 22.55 1.61
C ASP A 66 -4.40 23.48 1.13
N LEU A 67 -5.63 22.98 1.18
CA LEU A 67 -6.85 23.75 1.00
C LEU A 67 -6.83 25.01 1.87
N ASN A 68 -7.33 26.10 1.28
CA ASN A 68 -7.36 27.45 1.85
C ASN A 68 -6.00 28.17 1.99
N GLY A 69 -4.92 27.63 1.39
CA GLY A 69 -3.61 28.28 1.46
C GLY A 69 -3.00 28.26 2.86
N CYS A 70 -3.54 27.42 3.74
CA CYS A 70 -2.98 27.14 5.05
C CYS A 70 -1.66 26.37 4.92
N GLU A 71 -0.82 26.50 5.94
CA GLU A 71 0.38 25.68 6.03
C GLU A 71 0.00 24.20 6.19
N TYR A 72 0.73 23.37 5.47
CA TYR A 72 0.52 21.93 5.41
C TYR A 72 0.78 21.27 6.78
N TYR A 73 -0.17 20.44 7.25
CA TYR A 73 -0.12 19.79 8.57
C TYR A 73 0.05 18.24 8.52
N TRP A 74 -0.12 17.62 7.35
CA TRP A 74 -0.25 16.16 7.23
C TRP A 74 1.10 15.41 7.13
N GLY A 75 1.08 14.07 7.06
CA GLY A 75 2.28 13.27 6.80
C GLY A 75 2.83 13.50 5.38
N MET A 76 4.01 14.10 5.23
CA MET A 76 4.54 14.62 3.93
C MET A 76 4.68 13.56 2.83
N VAL A 77 5.13 12.36 3.19
CA VAL A 77 5.60 11.35 2.23
C VAL A 77 4.49 10.88 1.26
N PRO A 78 3.30 10.44 1.73
CA PRO A 78 2.17 10.13 0.86
C PRO A 78 1.87 11.19 -0.20
N HIS A 79 1.83 12.46 0.22
CA HIS A 79 1.50 13.58 -0.65
C HIS A 79 2.58 13.83 -1.70
N LEU A 80 3.85 13.70 -1.32
CA LEU A 80 5.00 13.82 -2.23
C LEU A 80 5.03 12.67 -3.24
N VAL A 81 4.74 11.44 -2.82
CA VAL A 81 4.66 10.28 -3.73
C VAL A 81 3.53 10.47 -4.73
N GLN A 82 2.34 10.88 -4.27
CA GLN A 82 1.22 11.14 -5.16
C GLN A 82 1.50 12.31 -6.13
N ALA A 83 2.13 13.39 -5.66
CA ALA A 83 2.57 14.50 -6.52
C ALA A 83 3.60 14.03 -7.56
N ALA A 84 4.55 13.17 -7.18
CA ALA A 84 5.53 12.60 -8.09
C ALA A 84 4.86 11.73 -9.17
N LEU A 85 3.90 10.86 -8.80
CA LEU A 85 3.15 10.06 -9.78
C LEU A 85 2.37 10.94 -10.77
N GLN A 86 1.69 11.97 -10.27
CA GLN A 86 0.97 12.93 -11.11
C GLN A 86 1.92 13.69 -12.07
N GLY A 87 3.08 14.10 -11.58
CA GLY A 87 4.11 14.79 -12.38
C GLY A 87 4.72 13.89 -13.44
N LEU A 88 5.16 12.69 -13.07
CA LEU A 88 5.81 11.72 -13.96
C LEU A 88 4.86 11.22 -15.06
N LEU A 89 3.58 11.01 -14.73
CA LEU A 89 2.57 10.55 -15.67
C LEU A 89 1.84 11.69 -16.38
N GLY A 90 2.15 12.95 -16.07
CA GLY A 90 1.51 14.13 -16.66
C GLY A 90 -0.01 14.17 -16.46
N THR A 91 -0.53 13.62 -15.36
CA THR A 91 -1.97 13.45 -15.13
C THR A 91 -2.43 14.13 -13.85
N ALA A 92 -3.69 14.58 -13.85
CA ALA A 92 -4.41 15.01 -12.66
C ALA A 92 -5.25 13.88 -12.06
N SER A 93 -5.19 12.66 -12.60
CA SER A 93 -6.01 11.55 -12.10
C SER A 93 -5.55 11.07 -10.72
N ILE A 94 -6.51 10.65 -9.90
CA ILE A 94 -6.28 9.96 -8.61
C ILE A 94 -5.90 8.48 -8.81
N LEU A 95 -6.18 7.95 -10.01
CA LEU A 95 -6.02 6.53 -10.36
C LEU A 95 -4.59 5.98 -10.15
N PRO A 96 -3.51 6.68 -10.51
CA PRO A 96 -2.16 6.14 -10.32
C PRO A 96 -1.82 5.86 -8.85
N TYR A 97 -2.28 6.73 -7.93
CA TYR A 97 -2.02 6.55 -6.51
C TYR A 97 -2.87 5.41 -5.93
N ARG A 98 -4.13 5.29 -6.36
CA ARG A 98 -4.96 4.13 -6.02
C ARG A 98 -4.28 2.82 -6.46
N LEU A 99 -3.76 2.78 -7.69
CA LEU A 99 -3.09 1.59 -8.22
C LEU A 99 -1.84 1.25 -7.40
N LEU A 100 -1.06 2.26 -7.02
CA LEU A 100 0.07 2.10 -6.11
C LEU A 100 -0.38 1.49 -4.79
N ASN A 101 -1.40 2.05 -4.14
CA ASN A 101 -1.94 1.51 -2.89
C ASN A 101 -2.38 0.06 -3.03
N THR A 102 -3.01 -0.32 -4.13
CA THR A 102 -3.45 -1.71 -4.34
C THR A 102 -2.28 -2.68 -4.44
N LEU A 103 -1.19 -2.27 -5.11
CA LEU A 103 0.04 -3.04 -5.16
C LEU A 103 0.71 -3.11 -3.78
N LEU A 104 0.79 -1.98 -3.07
CA LEU A 104 1.36 -1.90 -1.74
C LEU A 104 0.58 -2.72 -0.72
N GLY A 105 -0.74 -2.81 -0.83
CA GLY A 105 -1.57 -3.71 -0.03
C GLY A 105 -1.16 -5.18 -0.17
N GLY A 106 -0.76 -5.60 -1.38
CA GLY A 106 -0.18 -6.92 -1.59
C GLY A 106 1.22 -7.08 -1.02
N VAL A 107 2.05 -6.04 -1.09
CA VAL A 107 3.36 -6.01 -0.43
C VAL A 107 3.22 -6.10 1.09
N ASN A 108 2.23 -5.41 1.68
CA ASN A 108 1.93 -5.48 3.11
C ASN A 108 1.61 -6.89 3.56
N ALA A 109 0.84 -7.67 2.77
CA ALA A 109 0.56 -9.06 3.09
C ALA A 109 1.83 -9.92 3.15
N TYR A 110 2.78 -9.70 2.23
CA TYR A 110 4.07 -10.36 2.25
C TYR A 110 4.93 -9.93 3.45
N LEU A 111 4.99 -8.64 3.77
CA LEU A 111 5.76 -8.14 4.92
C LEU A 111 5.20 -8.68 6.24
N VAL A 112 3.88 -8.77 6.39
CA VAL A 112 3.24 -9.42 7.54
C VAL A 112 3.66 -10.88 7.65
N TYR A 113 3.71 -11.62 6.52
CA TYR A 113 4.24 -12.98 6.49
C TYR A 113 5.69 -13.06 6.97
N VAL A 114 6.58 -12.19 6.45
CA VAL A 114 8.00 -12.17 6.81
C VAL A 114 8.17 -11.92 8.32
N ILE A 115 7.49 -10.90 8.85
CA ILE A 115 7.55 -10.54 10.28
C ILE A 115 7.05 -11.68 11.16
N GLY A 116 5.95 -12.35 10.78
CA GLY A 116 5.41 -13.49 11.52
C GLY A 116 6.33 -14.72 11.45
N ARG A 117 6.91 -14.99 10.29
CA ARG A 117 7.87 -16.09 10.07
C ARG A 117 9.11 -15.93 10.92
N GLU A 118 9.70 -14.75 10.90
CA GLU A 118 10.98 -14.45 11.56
C GLU A 118 10.82 -14.19 13.06
N GLY A 119 9.66 -13.65 13.48
CA GLY A 119 9.37 -13.46 14.89
C GLY A 119 8.95 -14.73 15.63
N PHE A 120 8.38 -15.72 14.92
CA PHE A 120 7.83 -16.93 15.52
C PHE A 120 8.21 -18.18 14.70
N ASN A 121 7.38 -18.58 13.74
CA ASN A 121 7.60 -19.73 12.87
C ASN A 121 6.86 -19.54 11.53
N TRP A 122 7.13 -20.42 10.57
CA TRP A 122 6.60 -20.29 9.21
C TRP A 122 5.07 -20.44 9.16
N GLU A 123 4.47 -21.22 10.07
CA GLU A 123 3.03 -21.37 10.19
C GLU A 123 2.36 -20.05 10.61
N VAL A 124 2.88 -19.39 11.64
CA VAL A 124 2.38 -18.09 12.12
C VAL A 124 2.49 -17.04 11.02
N GLY A 125 3.63 -16.97 10.32
CA GLY A 125 3.80 -16.10 9.16
C GLY A 125 2.76 -16.37 8.09
N LEU A 126 2.55 -17.65 7.73
CA LEU A 126 1.59 -18.06 6.71
C LEU A 126 0.17 -17.62 7.07
N TYR A 127 -0.30 -17.94 8.26
CA TYR A 127 -1.65 -17.58 8.70
C TYR A 127 -1.83 -16.07 8.84
N ALA A 128 -0.85 -15.35 9.38
CA ALA A 128 -0.93 -13.89 9.53
C ALA A 128 -0.99 -13.19 8.16
N GLY A 129 -0.12 -13.58 7.22
CA GLY A 129 -0.09 -13.00 5.87
C GLY A 129 -1.38 -13.29 5.10
N LEU A 130 -1.92 -14.51 5.19
CA LEU A 130 -3.20 -14.86 4.56
C LEU A 130 -4.38 -14.11 5.21
N LEU A 131 -4.40 -14.01 6.54
CA LEU A 131 -5.44 -13.26 7.25
C LEU A 131 -5.45 -11.79 6.82
N TYR A 132 -4.27 -11.16 6.72
CA TYR A 132 -4.17 -9.80 6.20
C TYR A 132 -4.56 -9.69 4.72
N ALA A 133 -4.17 -10.66 3.89
CA ALA A 133 -4.49 -10.69 2.47
C ALA A 133 -6.01 -10.62 2.23
N PHE A 134 -6.80 -11.34 3.03
CA PHE A 134 -8.26 -11.39 2.95
C PHE A 134 -8.99 -10.47 3.93
N TYR A 135 -8.28 -9.69 4.73
CA TYR A 135 -8.90 -8.80 5.70
C TYR A 135 -9.74 -7.72 4.98
N PRO A 136 -11.08 -7.67 5.15
CA PRO A 136 -11.93 -6.83 4.33
C PRO A 136 -11.61 -5.35 4.43
N PHE A 137 -11.24 -4.88 5.63
CA PHE A 137 -10.90 -3.48 5.84
C PHE A 137 -9.62 -3.10 5.08
N ALA A 138 -8.56 -3.92 5.14
CA ALA A 138 -7.36 -3.69 4.34
C ALA A 138 -7.68 -3.72 2.83
N ALA A 139 -8.48 -4.68 2.37
CA ALA A 139 -8.84 -4.77 0.96
C ALA A 139 -9.61 -3.53 0.44
N VAL A 140 -10.44 -2.90 1.28
CA VAL A 140 -11.15 -1.66 0.92
C VAL A 140 -10.22 -0.45 0.96
N PHE A 141 -9.43 -0.29 2.02
CA PHE A 141 -8.56 0.89 2.18
C PHE A 141 -7.37 0.89 1.21
N ASP A 142 -6.87 -0.28 0.80
CA ASP A 142 -5.80 -0.40 -0.19
C ASP A 142 -6.23 -0.05 -1.62
N VAL A 143 -7.53 0.02 -1.89
CA VAL A 143 -8.09 0.31 -3.23
C VAL A 143 -8.42 1.79 -3.43
N ILE A 144 -8.49 2.55 -2.34
CA ILE A 144 -8.73 4.00 -2.32
C ILE A 144 -7.41 4.76 -2.16
N ALA A 145 -7.41 6.05 -2.48
CA ALA A 145 -6.22 6.89 -2.45
C ALA A 145 -5.96 7.49 -1.05
N MET A 146 -5.98 6.62 -0.06
CA MET A 146 -5.70 6.94 1.33
C MET A 146 -4.21 6.79 1.65
N GLN A 147 -3.71 7.58 2.59
CA GLN A 147 -2.28 7.66 2.92
C GLN A 147 -1.79 6.47 3.79
N GLU A 148 -2.73 5.78 4.44
CA GLU A 148 -2.52 4.74 5.44
C GLU A 148 -1.83 3.52 4.84
N THR A 149 -2.13 3.14 3.60
CA THR A 149 -1.54 1.95 2.96
C THR A 149 -0.03 2.11 2.76
N LEU A 150 0.42 3.27 2.28
CA LEU A 150 1.85 3.57 2.16
C LEU A 150 2.49 3.74 3.53
N ALA A 151 1.83 4.43 4.47
CA ALA A 151 2.34 4.57 5.83
C ALA A 151 2.55 3.22 6.52
N LEU A 152 1.59 2.29 6.37
CA LEU A 152 1.70 0.92 6.87
C LEU A 152 2.84 0.17 6.18
N THR A 153 3.00 0.33 4.87
CA THR A 153 4.13 -0.27 4.14
C THR A 153 5.46 0.16 4.77
N LEU A 154 5.65 1.46 4.96
CA LEU A 154 6.88 2.01 5.55
C LEU A 154 7.09 1.52 6.99
N ALA A 155 6.02 1.43 7.79
CA ALA A 155 6.08 0.89 9.15
C ALA A 155 6.49 -0.60 9.16
N LEU A 156 5.89 -1.42 8.30
CA LEU A 156 6.21 -2.85 8.19
C LEU A 156 7.63 -3.09 7.67
N VAL A 157 8.08 -2.29 6.69
CA VAL A 157 9.48 -2.31 6.23
C VAL A 157 10.42 -1.94 7.38
N SER A 158 10.12 -0.90 8.15
CA SER A 158 10.94 -0.49 9.30
C SER A 158 11.07 -1.63 10.33
N ILE A 159 9.97 -2.30 10.66
CA ILE A 159 9.98 -3.45 11.59
C ILE A 159 10.80 -4.61 11.02
N SER A 160 10.64 -4.90 9.73
CA SER A 160 11.37 -5.98 9.05
C SER A 160 12.88 -5.71 9.04
N CYS A 161 13.29 -4.47 8.75
CA CYS A 161 14.69 -4.08 8.74
C CYS A 161 15.31 -4.02 10.14
N PHE A 162 14.55 -3.71 11.19
CA PHE A 162 15.07 -3.68 12.57
C PHE A 162 15.35 -5.08 13.12
N ARG A 163 14.72 -6.11 12.57
CA ARG A 163 14.84 -7.51 13.00
C ARG A 163 15.82 -8.33 12.18
N ALA A 164 16.26 -7.81 11.03
CA ALA A 164 17.29 -8.40 10.17
C ALA A 164 18.70 -8.09 10.72
#